data_AF-A0A9X3EJB4-F1
#
_entry.id   AF-A0A9X3EJB4-F1
#
_cell.length_a   1.000
_cell.length_b   1.000
_cell.length_c   1.000
_cell.angle_alpha   90.00
_cell.angle_beta   90.00
_cell.angle_gamma   90.00
#
_symmetry.space_group_name_H-M   'P 1'
#
loop_
_entity.id
_entity.type
_entity.pdbx_description
1 polymer ?
#
loop_
_entity_poly.entity_id
_entity_poly.type
_entity_poly.pdbx_seq_one_letter_code
_entity_poly.pdbx_strand_id
1 'polypeptide(L)' 'MVEMLRELRIIVDEARPTDALFRTNHASNYLAIGGRLPRDRAAILATIDSAIAGEVTLRPEWARGL' A
#
# COMPACT_ATOMS: atom_id res chain seq x y z
N MET A 1 -6.39 -7.19 9.24
CA MET A 1 -5.40 -6.13 8.91
C MET A 1 -4.25 -6.67 8.06
N VAL A 2 -3.53 -7.72 8.51
CA VAL A 2 -2.47 -8.36 7.71
C VAL A 2 -2.98 -8.97 6.40
N GLU A 3 -4.19 -9.54 6.39
CA GLU A 3 -4.82 -10.10 5.18
C GLU A 3 -5.04 -9.05 4.08
N MET A 4 -5.56 -7.87 4.43
CA MET A 4 -5.73 -6.74 3.51
C MET A 4 -4.40 -6.24 2.92
N LEU A 5 -3.32 -6.23 3.71
CA LEU A 5 -2.00 -5.85 3.21
C LEU A 5 -1.46 -6.88 2.20
N ARG A 6 -1.73 -8.18 2.41
CA ARG A 6 -1.36 -9.22 1.45
C ARG A 6 -2.14 -9.11 0.14
N GLU A 7 -3.43 -8.80 0.21
CA GLU A 7 -4.24 -8.54 -0.99
C GLU A 7 -3.73 -7.32 -1.75
N LEU A 8 -3.43 -6.22 -1.05
CA LEU A 8 -2.83 -5.02 -1.63
C LEU A 8 -1.49 -5.32 -2.32
N ARG A 9 -0.65 -6.13 -1.69
CA ARG A 9 0.63 -6.60 -2.26
C ARG A 9 0.38 -7.30 -3.60
N ILE A 10 -0.55 -8.25 -3.65
CA ILE A 10 -0.88 -9.01 -4.87
C ILE A 10 -1.38 -8.07 -5.97
N ILE A 11 -2.28 -7.13 -5.66
CA ILE A 11 -2.78 -6.16 -6.63
C ILE A 11 -1.63 -5.35 -7.24
N VAL A 12 -0.72 -4.84 -6.41
CA VAL A 12 0.44 -4.08 -6.90
C VAL A 12 1.39 -4.98 -7.67
N ASP A 13 1.64 -6.20 -7.22
CA ASP A 13 2.59 -7.13 -7.84
C ASP A 13 2.11 -7.60 -9.21
N GLU A 14 0.80 -7.79 -9.39
CA GLU A 14 0.19 -8.29 -10.62
C GLU A 14 -0.25 -7.19 -11.59
N ALA A 15 -0.52 -5.96 -11.12
CA ALA A 15 -0.91 -4.87 -12.00
C ALA A 15 0.19 -4.60 -13.05
N ARG A 16 -0.16 -4.51 -14.34
CA ARG A 16 0.79 -4.19 -15.44
C ARG A 16 0.39 -2.92 -16.21
N PRO A 17 0.16 -1.76 -15.55
CA PRO A 17 -0.09 -0.52 -16.27
C PRO A 17 1.20 0.00 -16.91
N THR A 18 1.06 0.77 -17.98
CA THR A 18 2.18 1.40 -18.70
C THR A 18 2.54 2.78 -18.15
N ASP A 19 1.56 3.54 -17.66
CA ASP A 19 1.73 4.79 -16.91
C ASP A 19 0.49 5.03 -16.04
N ALA A 20 0.59 4.76 -14.75
CA ALA A 20 -0.52 4.94 -13.83
C ALA A 20 -0.07 5.50 -12.48
N LEU A 21 -0.82 6.46 -11.96
CA LEU A 21 -0.69 6.91 -10.57
C LEU A 21 -1.41 5.91 -9.66
N PHE A 22 -0.64 5.22 -8.82
CA PHE A 22 -1.16 4.37 -7.76
C PHE A 22 -1.21 5.15 -6.44
N ARG A 23 -2.36 5.12 -5.75
CA ARG A 23 -2.53 5.66 -4.40
C ARG A 23 -3.53 4.83 -3.62
N THR A 24 -3.20 4.57 -2.36
CA THR A 24 -4.12 3.96 -1.40
C THR A 24 -4.98 5.09 -0.79
N ASN A 25 -6.16 5.35 -1.34
CA ASN A 25 -7.02 6.49 -0.93
C ASN A 25 -8.16 6.12 0.04
N HIS A 26 -8.25 4.88 0.52
CA HIS A 26 -9.37 4.49 1.38
C HIS A 26 -9.31 5.22 2.72
N ALA A 27 -10.45 5.75 3.18
CA ALA A 27 -10.66 6.37 4.49
C ALA A 27 -10.16 5.50 5.66
N SER A 28 -10.11 4.18 5.45
CA SER A 28 -9.64 3.17 6.40
C SER A 28 -8.14 2.81 6.28
N ASN A 29 -7.32 3.51 5.48
CA ASN A 29 -5.95 3.10 5.24
C ASN A 29 -5.01 3.33 6.42
N TYR A 30 -4.49 2.21 6.90
CA TYR A 30 -3.44 2.10 7.90
C TYR A 30 -2.06 2.48 7.35
N LEU A 31 -1.87 2.43 6.03
CA LEU A 31 -0.58 2.62 5.36
C LEU A 31 -0.74 3.60 4.19
N ALA A 32 -0.12 4.78 4.30
CA ALA A 32 -0.15 5.77 3.24
C ALA A 32 0.93 5.43 2.19
N ILE A 33 0.51 4.90 1.03
CA ILE A 33 1.40 4.52 -0.08
C ILE A 33 0.91 5.13 -1.38
N GLY A 34 1.87 5.56 -2.21
CA GLY A 34 1.61 5.95 -3.58
C GLY A 34 2.88 6.07 -4.42
N GLY A 35 2.70 6.06 -5.73
CA GLY A 35 3.78 6.17 -6.71
C GLY A 35 3.26 5.96 -8.14
N ARG A 36 4.13 6.09 -9.13
CA ARG A 36 3.84 5.77 -10.53
C ARG A 36 4.22 4.33 -10.84
N LEU A 37 3.27 3.54 -11.33
CA LEU A 37 3.56 2.22 -11.89
C LEU A 37 3.90 2.33 -13.38
N PRO A 38 4.88 1.56 -13.89
CA PRO A 38 5.64 0.52 -13.18
C PRO A 38 6.87 1.03 -12.40
N ARG A 39 7.27 2.30 -12.59
CA ARG A 39 8.53 2.88 -12.07
C ARG A 39 8.76 2.62 -10.57
N ASP A 40 7.75 2.86 -9.75
CA ASP A 40 7.86 2.85 -8.28
C ASP A 40 7.43 1.50 -7.68
N ARG A 41 7.15 0.47 -8.49
CA ARG A 41 6.61 -0.82 -8.04
C ARG A 41 7.44 -1.44 -6.92
N ALA A 42 8.75 -1.53 -7.10
CA ALA A 42 9.64 -2.18 -6.14
C ALA A 42 9.60 -1.46 -4.78
N ALA A 43 9.62 -0.13 -4.77
CA ALA A 43 9.52 0.67 -3.56
C ALA A 43 8.16 0.51 -2.86
N ILE A 44 7.08 0.46 -3.64
CA ILE A 44 5.72 0.22 -3.12
C ILE A 44 5.64 -1.18 -2.48
N LEU A 45 6.11 -2.22 -3.15
CA LEU A 45 6.10 -3.59 -2.64
C LEU A 45 6.91 -3.72 -1.35
N ALA A 46 8.12 -3.15 -1.31
CA ALA A 46 8.95 -3.15 -0.10
C ALA A 46 8.24 -2.49 1.09
N THR A 47 7.53 -1.38 0.85
CA THR A 47 6.77 -0.70 1.92
C THR A 47 5.61 -1.57 2.42
N ILE A 48 4.93 -2.29 1.53
CA ILE A 48 3.87 -3.23 1.91
C ILE A 48 4.44 -4.42 2.70
N ASP A 49 5.58 -4.96 2.27
CA ASP A 49 6.25 -6.08 2.93
C ASP A 49 6.70 -5.71 4.36
N SER A 50 7.30 -4.53 4.56
CA SER A 50 7.64 -4.04 5.91
C SER A 50 6.38 -3.80 6.78
N ALA A 51 5.27 -3.37 6.20
CA ALA A 51 4.02 -3.22 6.94
C ALA A 51 3.41 -4.58 7.35
N ILE A 52 3.54 -5.61 6.50
CA ILE A 52 3.16 -7.00 6.83
C ILE A 52 4.04 -7.55 7.95
N ALA A 53 5.34 -7.20 7.95
CA ALA A 53 6.29 -7.59 8.99
C ALA A 53 6.08 -6.85 10.33
N GLY A 54 5.22 -5.82 10.37
CA GLY A 54 4.97 -5.01 11.56
C GLY A 54 6.08 -3.99 11.84
N GLU A 55 6.95 -3.72 10.87
CA GLU A 55 8.07 -2.77 10.98
C GLU A 55 7.65 -1.32 10.72
N VAL A 56 6.44 -1.13 10.20
CA VAL A 56 5.89 0.19 9.90
C VAL A 56 4.76 0.50 10.86
N THR A 57 4.84 1.66 11.52
CA THR A 57 3.74 2.18 12.34
C THR A 57 2.56 2.51 11.44
N LEU A 58 1.52 1.71 11.56
CA LEU A 58 0.25 1.94 10.92
C LEU A 58 -0.46 3.15 11.54
N ARG A 59 -1.23 3.89 10.73
CA ARG A 59 -2.05 4.98 11.26
C ARG A 59 -3.03 4.44 12.29
N PRO A 60 -3.09 5.05 13.49
CA PRO A 60 -3.98 4.59 14.53
C PRO A 60 -5.45 4.86 14.14
N GLU A 61 -6.34 4.06 14.72
CA GLU A 61 -7.75 4.01 14.34
C GLU A 61 -8.47 5.37 14.40
N TRP A 62 -8.11 6.18 15.38
CA TRP A 62 -8.67 7.51 15.62
C TRP A 62 -8.21 8.57 14.61
N ALA A 63 -7.15 8.29 13.84
CA ALA A 63 -6.60 9.18 12.81
C ALA A 63 -7.13 8.84 11.40
N ARG A 64 -8.10 7.92 11.30
CA ARG A 64 -8.78 7.57 10.05
C ARG A 64 -9.81 8.65 9.73
N GLY A 65 -9.66 9.31 8.57
CA GLY A 65 -10.61 10.31 8.11
C GLY A 65 -11.94 9.64 7.77
N LEU A 66 -13.05 10.28 8.18
CA LEU A 66 -14.44 9.82 8.07
C LEU A 66 -14.82 9.28 6.68
#